data_AF-A0A6M2ED83-F1
#
_entry.id   AF-A0A6M2ED83-F1
#
_cell.length_a   1.000
_cell.length_b   1.000
_cell.length_c   1.000
_cell.angle_alpha   90.00
_cell.angle_beta   90.00
_cell.angle_gamma   90.00
#
_symmetry.space_group_name_H-M   'P 1'
#
loop_
_entity.id
_entity.type
_entity.pdbx_description
1 polymer ?
#
loop_
_entity_poly.entity_id
_entity_poly.type
_entity_poly.pdbx_seq_one_letter_code
_entity_poly.pdbx_strand_id
1 'polypeptide(L)'
;MATPENTTEKGFLKAKSPQGTSTPGQPQRSFFMAQITLRILAIAFTVAAIPLMVTAKEPVSFIGLSIAPRYSQSSAMKFLLGADATVCAFSVLSLLFLWALNRSGSQTTSYFLLFLHDMVMTVLMISGCAAATAVGYLSKYGQREAFWNPFCSYVSKFCHQMLISTVLSYLAFFCYLALNILAAYKLMSHANE
;
A
#
# COMPACT_ATOMS: atom_id res chain seq x y z
N MET A 1 -67.36 -31.77 -37.16
CA MET A 1 -67.30 -30.47 -36.43
C MET A 1 -65.86 -30.29 -35.96
N ALA A 2 -65.04 -29.38 -36.48
CA ALA A 2 -65.21 -27.93 -36.74
C ALA A 2 -64.72 -27.05 -35.56
N THR A 3 -63.58 -26.38 -35.79
CA THR A 3 -63.06 -25.12 -35.22
C THR A 3 -63.91 -23.91 -35.70
N PRO A 4 -63.71 -22.62 -35.31
CA PRO A 4 -62.53 -21.87 -34.77
C PRO A 4 -62.86 -21.11 -33.45
N GLU A 5 -62.22 -20.04 -32.91
CA GLU A 5 -61.13 -19.08 -33.26
C GLU A 5 -60.12 -18.97 -32.07
N ASN A 6 -58.95 -18.31 -32.05
CA ASN A 6 -58.22 -17.27 -32.81
C ASN A 6 -58.51 -15.76 -32.54
N THR A 7 -57.75 -15.15 -31.63
CA THR A 7 -57.21 -13.76 -31.68
C THR A 7 -56.39 -13.51 -30.39
N THR A 8 -55.37 -12.65 -30.27
CA THR A 8 -54.40 -12.01 -31.20
C THR A 8 -53.25 -11.42 -30.32
N GLU A 9 -52.05 -11.27 -30.89
CA GLU A 9 -50.89 -10.48 -30.38
C GLU A 9 -50.60 -10.39 -28.88
N LYS A 10 -49.43 -10.90 -28.46
CA LYS A 10 -48.33 -10.06 -27.93
C LYS A 10 -46.98 -10.56 -28.41
N GLY A 11 -46.69 -10.33 -29.69
CA GLY A 11 -45.33 -10.39 -30.19
C GLY A 11 -44.52 -9.15 -29.75
N PHE A 12 -43.22 -9.19 -30.05
CA PHE A 12 -42.29 -8.05 -30.00
C PHE A 12 -41.69 -7.66 -28.61
N LEU A 13 -40.35 -7.68 -28.57
CA LEU A 13 -39.45 -7.03 -27.60
C LEU A 13 -39.37 -7.57 -26.15
N LYS A 14 -38.95 -8.83 -25.99
CA LYS A 14 -38.00 -9.14 -24.91
C LYS A 14 -36.58 -8.91 -25.42
N ALA A 15 -36.08 -7.69 -25.23
CA ALA A 15 -34.75 -7.30 -25.68
C ALA A 15 -33.67 -8.25 -25.12
N LYS A 16 -32.92 -8.89 -26.02
CA LYS A 16 -31.75 -9.68 -25.64
C LYS A 16 -30.63 -8.71 -25.23
N SER A 17 -30.58 -8.40 -23.93
CA SER A 17 -29.40 -7.76 -23.36
C SER A 17 -28.16 -8.60 -23.70
N PRO A 18 -27.05 -8.02 -24.19
CA PRO A 18 -25.86 -8.77 -24.50
C PRO A 18 -25.33 -9.41 -23.22
N GLN A 19 -25.45 -10.74 -23.15
CA GLN A 19 -25.00 -11.56 -22.05
C GLN A 19 -23.47 -11.49 -22.01
N GLY A 20 -22.96 -10.57 -21.18
CA GLY A 20 -21.52 -10.39 -20.98
C GLY A 20 -20.90 -11.71 -20.52
N THR A 21 -19.92 -12.19 -21.27
CA THR A 21 -19.36 -13.54 -21.15
C THR A 21 -18.52 -13.72 -19.89
N SER A 22 -19.16 -13.87 -18.73
CA SER A 22 -18.51 -14.25 -17.47
C SER A 22 -18.20 -15.75 -17.47
N THR A 23 -17.03 -16.11 -17.98
CA THR A 23 -16.51 -17.49 -17.92
C THR A 23 -16.43 -17.97 -16.46
N PRO A 24 -16.85 -19.21 -16.11
CA PRO A 24 -16.97 -19.70 -14.72
C PRO A 24 -15.66 -19.91 -13.90
N GLY A 25 -14.61 -19.12 -14.15
CA GLY A 25 -13.32 -19.22 -13.46
C GLY A 25 -12.54 -17.91 -13.33
N GLN A 26 -13.14 -16.75 -13.68
CA GLN A 26 -12.43 -15.46 -13.66
C GLN A 26 -12.24 -14.77 -12.28
N PRO A 27 -13.19 -14.78 -11.32
CA PRO A 27 -13.09 -13.89 -10.15
C PRO A 27 -11.87 -14.19 -9.26
N GLN A 28 -11.53 -15.46 -9.03
CA GLN A 28 -10.36 -15.81 -8.21
C GLN A 28 -9.02 -15.44 -8.86
N ARG A 29 -8.88 -15.59 -10.19
CA ARG A 29 -7.63 -15.22 -10.90
C ARG A 29 -7.41 -13.71 -10.89
N SER A 30 -8.45 -12.91 -11.13
CA SER A 30 -8.34 -11.45 -11.11
C SER A 30 -7.90 -10.94 -9.73
N PHE A 31 -8.52 -11.45 -8.67
CA PHE A 31 -8.16 -11.14 -7.28
C PHE A 31 -6.69 -11.44 -6.97
N PHE A 32 -6.19 -12.61 -7.36
CA PHE A 32 -4.81 -13.03 -7.13
C PHE A 32 -3.80 -12.14 -7.87
N MET A 33 -4.09 -11.76 -9.12
CA MET A 33 -3.25 -10.84 -9.90
C MET A 33 -3.25 -9.44 -9.29
N ALA A 34 -4.39 -8.93 -8.82
CA ALA A 34 -4.48 -7.66 -8.12
C ALA A 34 -3.64 -7.66 -6.83
N GLN A 35 -3.69 -8.75 -6.04
CA GLN A 35 -2.86 -8.88 -4.84
C GLN A 35 -1.35 -8.87 -5.17
N ILE A 36 -0.91 -9.63 -6.18
CA ILE A 36 0.51 -9.63 -6.60
C ILE A 36 0.93 -8.24 -7.07
N THR A 37 0.10 -7.57 -7.87
CA THR A 37 0.40 -6.24 -8.44
C THR A 37 0.56 -5.19 -7.34
N LEU A 38 -0.36 -5.15 -6.37
CA LEU A 38 -0.29 -4.23 -5.23
C LEU A 38 0.94 -4.48 -4.34
N ARG A 39 1.35 -5.75 -4.14
CA ARG A 39 2.60 -6.08 -3.43
C ARG A 39 3.84 -5.58 -4.17
N ILE A 40 3.92 -5.79 -5.49
CA ILE A 40 5.04 -5.33 -6.31
C ILE A 40 5.14 -3.79 -6.28
N LEU A 41 4.01 -3.10 -6.36
CA LEU A 41 3.97 -1.63 -6.22
C LEU A 41 4.43 -1.16 -4.83
N ALA A 42 3.97 -1.82 -3.75
CA ALA A 42 4.41 -1.49 -2.39
C ALA A 42 5.93 -1.72 -2.17
N ILE A 43 6.49 -2.79 -2.76
CA ILE A 43 7.95 -3.03 -2.77
C ILE A 43 8.65 -1.90 -3.56
N ALA A 44 8.17 -1.56 -4.75
CA ALA A 44 8.78 -0.51 -5.57
C ALA A 44 8.81 0.85 -4.84
N PHE A 45 7.73 1.21 -4.13
CA PHE A 45 7.67 2.45 -3.35
C PHE A 45 8.58 2.42 -2.11
N THR A 46 8.62 1.34 -1.33
CA THR A 46 9.52 1.23 -0.16
C THR A 46 11.00 1.17 -0.58
N VAL A 47 11.33 0.44 -1.64
CA VAL A 47 12.68 0.38 -2.22
C VAL A 47 13.10 1.74 -2.83
N ALA A 48 12.17 2.58 -3.27
CA ALA A 48 12.48 3.95 -3.69
C ALA A 48 12.61 4.93 -2.50
N ALA A 49 11.85 4.73 -1.42
CA ALA A 49 11.91 5.54 -0.20
C ALA A 49 13.25 5.36 0.55
N ILE A 50 13.70 4.11 0.73
CA ILE A 50 14.91 3.78 1.51
C ILE A 50 16.16 4.54 1.03
N PRO A 51 16.55 4.55 -0.27
CA PRO A 51 17.67 5.33 -0.77
C PRO A 51 17.49 6.83 -0.55
N LEU A 52 16.29 7.38 -0.70
CA LEU A 52 16.07 8.81 -0.47
C LEU A 52 16.31 9.19 1.01
N MET A 53 15.91 8.35 1.97
CA MET A 53 16.27 8.52 3.38
C MET A 53 17.75 8.29 3.69
N VAL A 54 18.43 7.43 2.94
CA VAL A 54 19.87 7.14 3.14
C VAL A 54 20.74 8.23 2.51
N THR A 55 20.48 8.66 1.28
CA THR A 55 21.22 9.72 0.58
C THR A 55 20.96 11.09 1.20
N ALA A 56 19.80 11.30 1.84
CA ALA A 56 19.58 12.47 2.71
C ALA A 56 20.60 12.56 3.88
N LYS A 57 21.36 11.51 4.19
CA LYS A 57 22.44 11.57 5.20
C LYS A 57 23.71 12.25 4.71
N GLU A 58 23.86 12.53 3.41
CA GLU A 58 25.05 13.20 2.91
C GLU A 58 25.19 14.61 3.50
N PRO A 59 26.40 14.99 3.97
CA PRO A 59 26.58 16.22 4.72
C PRO A 59 26.44 17.44 3.79
N VAL A 60 25.47 18.29 4.10
CA VAL A 60 25.41 19.64 3.53
C VAL A 60 26.51 20.50 4.15
N SER A 61 27.65 20.59 3.47
CA SER A 61 28.83 21.33 3.91
C SER A 61 28.58 22.84 4.02
N PHE A 62 28.14 23.29 5.19
CA PHE A 62 28.09 24.71 5.54
C PHE A 62 29.32 25.09 6.40
N ILE A 63 30.21 25.92 5.83
CA ILE A 63 31.27 26.67 6.55
C ILE A 63 32.19 25.76 7.38
N GLY A 64 32.81 24.75 6.75
CA GLY A 64 33.92 23.96 7.33
C GLY A 64 33.58 23.05 8.51
N LEU A 65 32.39 23.18 9.11
CA LEU A 65 31.93 22.31 10.18
C LEU A 65 31.17 21.13 9.56
N SER A 66 31.77 19.94 9.58
CA SER A 66 31.11 18.70 9.15
C SER A 66 30.08 18.24 10.18
N ILE A 67 28.98 19.00 10.29
CA ILE A 67 27.81 18.61 11.07
C ILE A 67 27.12 17.50 10.28
N ALA A 68 27.54 16.25 10.52
CA ALA A 68 26.74 15.09 10.16
C ALA A 68 25.30 15.35 10.66
N PRO A 69 24.30 15.44 9.78
CA PRO A 69 23.02 16.05 10.13
C PRO A 69 22.38 15.25 11.26
N ARG A 70 22.39 15.82 12.47
CA ARG A 70 21.91 15.20 13.71
C ARG A 70 20.41 14.84 13.61
N TYR A 71 19.72 15.35 12.59
CA TYR A 71 18.38 14.95 12.16
C TYR A 71 18.26 13.51 11.64
N SER A 72 19.33 12.91 11.10
CA SER A 72 19.41 11.45 10.85
C SER A 72 19.37 10.63 12.15
N GLN A 73 19.47 11.28 13.31
CA GLN A 73 19.31 10.65 14.62
C GLN A 73 17.88 10.80 15.19
N SER A 74 16.99 11.55 14.52
CA SER A 74 15.58 11.65 14.95
C SER A 74 14.92 10.27 14.92
N SER A 75 14.38 9.85 16.07
CA SER A 75 13.83 8.51 16.28
C SER A 75 12.73 8.18 15.28
N ALA A 76 11.88 9.15 14.92
CA ALA A 76 10.83 8.98 13.92
C ALA A 76 11.33 8.58 12.53
N MET A 77 12.43 9.18 12.06
CA MET A 77 12.96 8.89 10.72
C MET A 77 13.71 7.56 10.67
N LYS A 78 14.39 7.19 11.77
CA LYS A 78 14.92 5.83 11.94
C LYS A 78 13.82 4.78 12.01
N PHE A 79 12.71 5.10 12.67
CA PHE A 79 11.56 4.22 12.80
C PHE A 79 10.86 4.01 11.47
N LEU A 80 10.62 5.06 10.67
CA LEU A 80 10.07 4.91 9.32
C LEU A 80 11.03 4.14 8.39
N LEU A 81 12.34 4.43 8.41
CA LEU A 81 13.33 3.65 7.66
C LEU A 81 13.34 2.16 8.06
N GLY A 82 13.19 1.87 9.36
CA GLY A 82 13.05 0.51 9.88
C GLY A 82 11.75 -0.15 9.46
N ALA A 83 10.64 0.59 9.43
CA ALA A 83 9.34 0.14 8.93
C ALA A 83 9.41 -0.20 7.44
N ASP A 84 9.91 0.70 6.59
CA ASP A 84 10.07 0.48 5.14
C ASP A 84 10.96 -0.75 4.86
N ALA A 85 12.08 -0.89 5.57
CA ALA A 85 12.98 -2.04 5.43
C ALA A 85 12.34 -3.37 5.88
N THR A 86 11.59 -3.34 6.99
CA THR A 86 10.84 -4.50 7.50
C THR A 86 9.77 -4.92 6.50
N VAL A 87 8.97 -3.95 6.05
CA VAL A 87 7.89 -4.17 5.07
C VAL A 87 8.45 -4.70 3.76
N CYS A 88 9.55 -4.15 3.25
CA CYS A 88 10.22 -4.68 2.06
C CYS A 88 10.67 -6.15 2.22
N ALA A 89 11.35 -6.49 3.33
CA ALA A 89 11.82 -7.86 3.58
C ALA A 89 10.67 -8.86 3.70
N PHE A 90 9.64 -8.51 4.48
CA PHE A 90 8.45 -9.34 4.65
C PHE A 90 7.57 -9.41 3.39
N SER A 91 7.53 -8.37 2.56
CA SER A 91 6.87 -8.39 1.24
C SER A 91 7.47 -9.44 0.32
N VAL A 92 8.81 -9.50 0.25
CA VAL A 92 9.53 -10.49 -0.57
C VAL A 92 9.27 -11.90 -0.03
N LEU A 93 9.32 -12.09 1.29
CA LEU A 93 9.01 -13.38 1.91
C LEU A 93 7.56 -13.82 1.65
N SER A 94 6.61 -12.88 1.69
CA SER A 94 5.20 -13.12 1.35
C SER A 94 5.01 -13.55 -0.12
N LEU A 95 5.74 -12.95 -1.07
CA LEU A 95 5.73 -13.37 -2.47
C LEU A 95 6.31 -14.78 -2.67
N LEU A 96 7.41 -15.12 -1.98
CA LEU A 96 7.99 -16.47 -2.00
C LEU A 96 7.03 -17.50 -1.40
N PHE A 97 6.35 -17.16 -0.31
CA PHE A 97 5.33 -18.01 0.32
C PHE A 97 4.13 -18.23 -0.60
N LEU A 98 3.60 -17.18 -1.24
CA LEU A 98 2.56 -17.26 -2.27
C LEU A 98 2.94 -18.18 -3.45
N TRP A 99 4.20 -18.09 -3.91
CA TRP A 99 4.71 -18.94 -4.99
C TRP A 99 4.80 -20.42 -4.57
N ALA A 100 5.26 -20.69 -3.35
CA ALA A 100 5.31 -22.04 -2.79
C ALA A 100 3.90 -22.65 -2.59
N LEU A 101 2.94 -21.87 -2.10
CA LEU A 101 1.55 -22.28 -1.90
C LEU A 101 0.86 -22.69 -3.21
N ASN A 102 1.08 -21.93 -4.28
CA ASN A 102 0.56 -22.23 -5.61
C ASN A 102 1.06 -23.59 -6.16
N ARG A 103 2.16 -24.13 -5.61
CA ARG A 103 2.67 -25.48 -5.88
C ARG A 103 2.08 -26.56 -4.96
N SER A 104 1.71 -26.21 -3.73
CA SER A 104 1.41 -27.18 -2.66
C SER A 104 -0.09 -27.42 -2.41
N GLY A 105 -1.00 -26.65 -3.01
CA GLY A 105 -2.45 -26.90 -2.99
C GLY A 105 -3.17 -26.71 -1.65
N SER A 106 -2.47 -26.36 -0.57
CA SER A 106 -3.09 -26.06 0.75
C SER A 106 -3.52 -24.60 0.83
N GLN A 107 -4.84 -24.37 0.73
CA GLN A 107 -5.40 -23.04 0.48
C GLN A 107 -5.77 -22.25 1.75
N THR A 108 -6.69 -22.75 2.57
CA THR A 108 -7.52 -21.88 3.44
C THR A 108 -6.76 -21.17 4.57
N THR A 109 -5.99 -21.90 5.38
CA THR A 109 -5.21 -21.32 6.50
C THR A 109 -4.18 -20.31 6.03
N SER A 110 -3.60 -20.55 4.85
CA SER A 110 -2.51 -19.75 4.27
C SER A 110 -2.97 -18.35 3.86
N TYR A 111 -4.20 -18.20 3.34
CA TYR A 111 -4.77 -16.88 3.02
C TYR A 111 -5.05 -16.04 4.27
N PHE A 112 -5.46 -16.66 5.38
CA PHE A 112 -5.68 -15.95 6.64
C PHE A 112 -4.36 -15.39 7.21
N LEU A 113 -3.28 -16.17 7.17
CA LEU A 113 -1.95 -15.72 7.59
C LEU A 113 -1.44 -14.55 6.73
N LEU A 114 -1.68 -14.58 5.42
CA LEU A 114 -1.35 -13.48 4.50
C LEU A 114 -2.15 -12.20 4.79
N PHE A 115 -3.45 -12.33 5.11
CA PHE A 115 -4.26 -11.19 5.52
C PHE A 115 -3.79 -10.57 6.84
N LEU A 116 -3.50 -11.39 7.84
CA LEU A 116 -2.99 -10.92 9.14
C LEU A 116 -1.63 -10.22 8.98
N HIS A 117 -0.74 -10.80 8.17
CA HIS A 117 0.52 -10.18 7.76
C HIS A 117 0.31 -8.80 7.12
N ASP A 118 -0.60 -8.68 6.15
CA ASP A 118 -0.85 -7.41 5.45
C ASP A 118 -1.42 -6.34 6.39
N MET A 119 -2.28 -6.73 7.32
CA MET A 119 -2.79 -5.86 8.37
C MET A 119 -1.65 -5.33 9.26
N VAL A 120 -0.73 -6.20 9.71
CA VAL A 120 0.43 -5.80 10.53
C VAL A 120 1.34 -4.84 9.76
N MET A 121 1.66 -5.13 8.50
CA MET A 121 2.47 -4.23 7.66
C MET A 121 1.80 -2.87 7.44
N THR A 122 0.47 -2.85 7.27
CA THR A 122 -0.33 -1.62 7.13
C THR A 122 -0.23 -0.74 8.38
N VAL A 123 -0.38 -1.34 9.56
CA VAL A 123 -0.28 -0.65 10.86
C VAL A 123 1.15 -0.14 11.11
N LEU A 124 2.17 -0.94 10.78
CA LEU A 124 3.57 -0.53 10.88
C LEU A 124 3.86 0.68 9.98
N MET A 125 3.45 0.63 8.71
CA MET A 125 3.61 1.75 7.76
C MET A 125 2.95 3.04 8.25
N ILE A 126 1.67 3.01 8.63
CA ILE A 126 0.97 4.24 9.04
C ILE A 126 1.56 4.85 10.32
N SER A 127 2.04 4.01 11.25
CA SER A 127 2.72 4.49 12.46
C SER A 127 4.03 5.22 12.15
N GLY A 128 4.83 4.67 11.20
CA GLY A 128 6.06 5.30 10.73
C GLY A 128 5.80 6.61 9.99
N CYS A 129 4.84 6.60 9.05
CA CYS A 129 4.43 7.77 8.30
C CYS A 129 3.90 8.89 9.21
N ALA A 130 3.04 8.56 10.19
CA ALA A 130 2.53 9.54 11.16
C ALA A 130 3.65 10.18 12.01
N ALA A 131 4.60 9.38 12.51
CA ALA A 131 5.75 9.87 13.25
C ALA A 131 6.65 10.79 12.39
N ALA A 132 6.94 10.38 11.15
CA ALA A 132 7.71 11.17 10.20
C ALA A 132 7.00 12.49 9.83
N THR A 133 5.67 12.47 9.63
CA THR A 133 4.87 13.68 9.36
C THR A 133 4.85 14.63 10.56
N ALA A 134 4.71 14.14 11.78
CA ALA A 134 4.75 14.98 12.99
C ALA A 134 6.12 15.69 13.12
N VAL A 135 7.22 14.94 12.99
CA VAL A 135 8.57 15.51 13.03
C VAL A 135 8.84 16.42 11.83
N GLY A 136 8.37 16.07 10.64
CA GLY A 136 8.49 16.90 9.43
C GLY A 136 7.73 18.22 9.54
N TYR A 137 6.55 18.22 10.17
CA TYR A 137 5.78 19.42 10.46
C TYR A 137 6.55 20.36 11.41
N LEU A 138 7.06 19.83 12.53
CA LEU A 138 7.92 20.58 13.46
C LEU A 138 9.19 21.11 12.76
N SER A 139 9.79 20.32 11.87
CA SER A 139 10.99 20.70 11.11
C SER A 139 10.74 21.87 10.15
N LYS A 140 9.54 21.96 9.57
CA LYS A 140 9.15 22.95 8.56
C LYS A 140 8.60 24.24 9.16
N TYR A 141 7.73 24.14 10.17
CA TYR A 141 7.02 25.29 10.74
C TYR A 141 7.59 25.76 12.08
N GLY A 142 8.28 24.88 12.82
CA GLY A 142 8.71 25.14 14.19
C GLY A 142 7.54 25.23 15.18
N GLN A 143 7.86 25.51 16.44
CA GLN A 143 6.92 25.80 17.52
C GLN A 143 7.55 26.87 18.41
N ARG A 144 7.03 28.11 18.37
CA ARG A 144 7.60 29.25 19.11
C ARG A 144 7.55 29.03 20.63
N GLU A 145 6.42 28.54 21.13
CA GLU A 145 6.19 28.25 22.56
C GLU A 145 7.12 27.15 23.11
N ALA A 146 7.57 26.22 22.25
CA ALA A 146 8.51 25.16 22.61
C ALA A 146 9.98 25.52 22.26
N PHE A 147 10.25 26.79 21.91
CA PHE A 147 11.55 27.30 21.45
C PHE A 147 12.16 26.51 20.27
N TRP A 148 11.31 25.89 19.44
CA TRP A 148 11.71 25.02 18.35
C TRP A 148 11.70 25.81 17.03
N ASN A 149 12.85 26.32 16.61
CA ASN A 149 12.96 27.06 15.35
C ASN A 149 12.81 26.14 14.12
N PRO A 150 12.22 26.63 13.01
CA PRO A 150 12.14 25.87 11.76
C PRO A 150 13.54 25.62 11.20
N PHE A 151 13.86 24.37 10.92
CA PHE A 151 15.18 23.94 10.45
C PHE A 151 15.24 23.74 8.93
N CYS A 152 14.11 23.38 8.30
CA CYS A 152 14.03 23.16 6.84
C CYS A 152 14.37 24.40 5.98
N SER A 153 14.35 25.60 6.54
CA SER A 153 14.83 26.84 5.89
C SER A 153 16.33 26.81 5.61
N TYR A 154 17.12 26.19 6.50
CA TYR A 154 18.58 26.09 6.37
C TYR A 154 19.01 24.88 5.52
N VAL A 155 18.24 23.79 5.55
CA VAL A 155 18.56 22.51 4.88
C VAL A 155 17.47 22.06 3.89
N SER A 156 17.03 22.97 3.02
CA SER A 156 15.89 22.77 2.11
C SER A 156 15.97 21.48 1.27
N LYS A 157 17.14 21.15 0.71
CA LYS A 157 17.38 19.92 -0.07
C LYS A 157 17.10 18.64 0.73
N PHE A 158 17.64 18.57 1.96
CA PHE A 158 17.42 17.45 2.89
C PHE A 158 15.93 17.30 3.22
N CYS A 159 15.28 18.40 3.59
CA CYS A 159 13.87 18.42 3.93
C CYS A 159 12.98 17.98 2.76
N HIS A 160 13.36 18.34 1.53
CA HIS A 160 12.65 17.93 0.32
C HIS A 160 12.81 16.42 0.03
N GLN A 161 14.03 15.87 0.12
CA GLN A 161 14.27 14.42 -0.04
C GLN A 161 13.51 13.58 1.01
N MET A 162 13.53 14.01 2.28
CA MET A 162 12.77 13.37 3.35
C MET A 162 11.26 13.42 3.11
N LEU A 163 10.74 14.54 2.58
CA LEU A 163 9.33 14.68 2.21
C LEU A 163 8.96 13.74 1.05
N ILE A 164 9.77 13.65 -0.02
CA ILE A 164 9.54 12.71 -1.12
C ILE A 164 9.53 11.27 -0.61
N SER A 165 10.50 10.89 0.23
CA SER A 165 10.54 9.56 0.84
C SER A 165 9.29 9.26 1.64
N THR A 166 8.85 10.20 2.49
CA THR A 166 7.63 10.02 3.31
C THR A 166 6.38 9.88 2.44
N VAL A 167 6.30 10.59 1.31
CA VAL A 167 5.21 10.45 0.33
C VAL A 167 5.22 9.08 -0.35
N LEU A 168 6.39 8.54 -0.71
CA LEU A 168 6.51 7.18 -1.23
C LEU A 168 6.09 6.13 -0.19
N SER A 169 6.47 6.31 1.08
CA SER A 169 6.00 5.45 2.18
C SER A 169 4.47 5.52 2.35
N TYR A 170 3.84 6.69 2.19
CA TYR A 170 2.37 6.80 2.14
C TYR A 170 1.75 6.06 0.94
N LEU A 171 2.37 6.09 -0.24
CA LEU A 171 1.88 5.31 -1.39
C LEU A 171 1.97 3.80 -1.13
N ALA A 172 3.05 3.32 -0.52
CA ALA A 172 3.17 1.93 -0.08
C ALA A 172 2.08 1.55 0.95
N PHE A 173 1.79 2.43 1.92
CA PHE A 173 0.67 2.27 2.85
C PHE A 173 -0.68 2.13 2.12
N PHE A 174 -0.97 2.97 1.12
CA PHE A 174 -2.23 2.87 0.36
C PHE A 174 -2.33 1.56 -0.45
N CYS A 175 -1.23 1.05 -1.01
CA CYS A 175 -1.21 -0.27 -1.64
C CYS A 175 -1.55 -1.39 -0.64
N TYR A 176 -1.00 -1.33 0.58
CA TYR A 176 -1.28 -2.27 1.66
C TYR A 176 -2.70 -2.16 2.22
N LEU A 177 -3.24 -0.95 2.35
CA LEU A 177 -4.63 -0.71 2.71
C LEU A 177 -5.58 -1.31 1.67
N ALA A 178 -5.27 -1.15 0.37
CA ALA A 178 -6.04 -1.77 -0.71
C ALA A 178 -5.98 -3.32 -0.65
N LEU A 179 -4.84 -3.93 -0.28
CA LEU A 179 -4.75 -5.38 -0.05
C LEU A 179 -5.71 -5.85 1.05
N ASN A 180 -5.75 -5.15 2.20
CA ASN A 180 -6.65 -5.48 3.30
C ASN A 180 -8.13 -5.32 2.90
N ILE A 181 -8.47 -4.24 2.20
CA ILE A 181 -9.82 -3.96 1.71
C ILE A 181 -10.28 -5.06 0.75
N LEU A 182 -9.43 -5.45 -0.22
CA LEU A 182 -9.73 -6.55 -1.14
C LEU A 182 -9.92 -7.87 -0.39
N ALA A 183 -9.04 -8.20 0.55
CA ALA A 183 -9.16 -9.41 1.37
C ALA A 183 -10.46 -9.43 2.20
N ALA A 184 -10.83 -8.31 2.81
CA ALA A 184 -12.10 -8.16 3.54
C ALA A 184 -13.31 -8.33 2.61
N TYR A 185 -13.31 -7.73 1.42
CA TYR A 185 -14.38 -7.94 0.43
C TYR A 185 -14.53 -9.42 0.04
N LYS A 186 -13.43 -10.15 -0.17
CA LYS A 186 -13.47 -11.59 -0.48
C LYS A 186 -13.99 -12.44 0.68
N LEU A 187 -13.68 -12.07 1.92
CA LEU A 187 -14.23 -12.74 3.10
C LEU A 187 -15.74 -12.48 3.23
N MET A 188 -16.19 -11.24 3.02
CA MET A 188 -17.61 -10.89 3.05
C MET A 188 -18.40 -11.55 1.93
N SER A 189 -17.87 -11.65 0.70
CA SER A 189 -18.57 -12.32 -0.40
C SER A 189 -18.83 -13.80 -0.10
N HIS A 190 -17.85 -14.51 0.48
CA HIS A 190 -18.01 -15.91 0.87
C HIS A 190 -18.91 -16.14 2.11
N ALA A 191 -19.21 -15.09 2.88
CA ALA A 191 -20.12 -15.17 4.02
C ALA A 191 -21.59 -14.86 3.64
N ASN A 192 -21.84 -14.45 2.40
CA ASN A 192 -23.14 -14.08 1.86
C ASN A 192 -23.58 -15.03 0.71
N GLU A 193 -22.85 -16.14 0.52
CA GLU A 193 -23.19 -17.29 -0.33
C GLU A 193 -23.72 -18.44 0.55
#